data_AF-A0A947C872-F1
#
_entry.id   AF-A0A947C872-F1
#
_cell.length_a   1.000
_cell.length_b   1.000
_cell.length_c   1.000
_cell.angle_alpha   90.00
_cell.angle_beta   90.00
_cell.angle_gamma   90.00
#
_symmetry.space_group_name_H-M   'P 1'
#
loop_
_entity.id
_entity.type
_entity.pdbx_description
1 polymer ?
#
loop_
_entity_poly.entity_id
_entity_poly.type
_entity_poly.pdbx_seq_one_letter_code
_entity_poly.pdbx_strand_id
1 'polypeptide(L)'
;METNNPRNLNWGWLVMLAVFAMVAPSSASAQGAQIDLNQFRPAELATDGFSASTPDGQGHARFGFQVWLDYSDDPLRVNGDEIVHQQMTGHLMLNIGLADRIVLYVDMPYHFMIKDPADSGAFKKSNLGDLYFGGRFNFFGTRDDVFQIGAQATLTINTASLASSRQSFAGQADQSPYLGGWFELLLNFNAGDYVRIPIQAGYKIGPQRGDPAILFVGNEFTYGGGVLIMLGDDQFMISAEAFGRTAANPTVNMWSKNETPVEVLGGFKWLPDFGFTLGVGGSAGVTAGYGAPDWRVFAMLGYTMPADKRAPDADGDGIPDELDQCPNEAEDDDGFQDKDGCPDLDNDGDGISDADDKCPDDAEDIDGFEDDDGCPDPDNDGDGILDVDDQCPNDAGTPENNGCPDPDRDGDGVPDRIDNCPDDPGTVENQGCQGKQLVVIGAGQLEILEKVYFKSGSAKLQKRSWALLDNVAAVLIAHPEIKKIRVEGHTDRTGSLKYNMILSKKRANTVVRYLVGRGQVSRSRLVAQGFGPKRPLVPDATSKEERAMNRRVEFHMVSKKEPKK
;
A
#
# COMPACT_ATOMS: atom_id res chain seq x y z
N MET A 1 -8.04 15.24 8.76
CA MET A 1 -9.22 14.92 9.59
C MET A 1 -9.79 13.65 8.99
N GLU A 2 -9.25 12.49 9.38
CA GLU A 2 -9.76 11.20 8.93
C GLU A 2 -9.38 10.14 9.97
N THR A 3 -10.37 9.36 10.33
CA THR A 3 -10.39 8.48 11.49
C THR A 3 -9.95 7.08 11.08
N ASN A 4 -8.72 6.69 11.40
CA ASN A 4 -8.28 5.31 11.23
C ASN A 4 -8.75 4.44 12.40
N ASN A 5 -9.55 3.43 12.05
CA ASN A 5 -10.29 2.53 12.92
C ASN A 5 -9.62 1.14 12.88
N PRO A 6 -8.88 0.69 13.90
CA PRO A 6 -8.43 -0.69 13.96
C PRO A 6 -9.51 -1.55 14.63
N ARG A 7 -10.41 -2.13 13.82
CA ARG A 7 -11.24 -3.28 14.23
C ARG A 7 -10.65 -4.56 13.67
N ASN A 8 -10.02 -5.33 14.56
CA ASN A 8 -10.20 -6.79 14.75
C ASN A 8 -8.94 -7.42 15.33
N LEU A 9 -8.60 -7.05 16.58
CA LEU A 9 -7.76 -7.90 17.41
C LEU A 9 -8.66 -8.99 18.00
N ASN A 10 -8.46 -10.23 17.56
CA ASN A 10 -9.25 -11.40 17.94
C ASN A 10 -9.06 -11.70 19.44
N TRP A 11 -10.11 -11.56 20.25
CA TRP A 11 -10.16 -11.74 21.72
C TRP A 11 -10.04 -13.22 22.17
N GLY A 12 -9.21 -14.01 21.50
CA GLY A 12 -9.00 -15.45 21.78
C GLY A 12 -7.82 -15.77 22.71
N TRP A 13 -6.95 -14.81 23.05
CA TRP A 13 -5.67 -15.08 23.73
C TRP A 13 -5.57 -14.59 25.18
N LEU A 14 -6.65 -14.04 25.76
CA LEU A 14 -6.67 -13.49 27.12
C LEU A 14 -7.46 -14.32 28.15
N VAL A 15 -7.50 -15.65 27.99
CA VAL A 15 -8.15 -16.58 28.94
C VAL A 15 -7.17 -17.52 29.69
N MET A 16 -5.86 -17.40 29.47
CA MET A 16 -4.85 -18.24 30.13
C MET A 16 -4.02 -17.51 31.20
N LEU A 17 -4.63 -16.62 32.01
CA LEU A 17 -3.91 -15.96 33.11
C LEU A 17 -4.81 -15.58 34.31
N ALA A 18 -5.80 -16.41 34.64
CA ALA A 18 -6.65 -16.16 35.81
C ALA A 18 -7.23 -17.45 36.43
N VAL A 19 -6.37 -18.39 36.82
CA VAL A 19 -6.72 -19.36 37.86
C VAL A 19 -5.47 -19.65 38.68
N PHE A 20 -5.22 -18.90 39.75
CA PHE A 20 -4.62 -19.41 41.00
C PHE A 20 -4.60 -18.28 42.03
N ALA A 21 -5.75 -18.04 42.65
CA ALA A 21 -5.85 -17.33 43.91
C ALA A 21 -6.99 -17.96 44.71
N MET A 22 -6.65 -18.95 45.53
CA MET A 22 -7.29 -19.30 46.81
C MET A 22 -6.77 -20.67 47.28
N VAL A 23 -5.74 -20.67 48.12
CA VAL A 23 -5.48 -21.77 49.06
C VAL A 23 -5.17 -21.14 50.42
N ALA A 24 -6.00 -21.45 51.41
CA ALA A 24 -5.84 -21.01 52.79
C ALA A 24 -4.63 -21.71 53.46
N PRO A 25 -3.94 -21.07 54.42
CA PRO A 25 -2.83 -21.68 55.11
C PRO A 25 -3.31 -22.83 55.99
N SER A 26 -2.77 -24.03 55.77
CA SER A 26 -2.89 -25.16 56.69
C SER A 26 -1.59 -25.36 57.47
N SER A 27 -1.76 -25.78 58.72
CA SER A 27 -0.80 -25.74 59.81
C SER A 27 0.55 -26.41 59.52
N ALA A 28 1.61 -25.79 60.05
CA ALA A 28 2.99 -26.26 59.98
C ALA A 28 3.21 -27.64 60.64
N SER A 29 3.80 -28.57 59.90
CA SER A 29 4.55 -29.70 60.45
C SER A 29 6.04 -29.49 60.18
N ALA A 30 6.89 -29.75 61.16
CA ALA A 30 8.34 -29.74 61.00
C ALA A 30 8.75 -30.73 59.90
N GLN A 31 9.29 -30.21 58.79
CA GLN A 31 9.72 -30.96 57.60
C GLN A 31 11.22 -30.72 57.39
N GLY A 32 11.97 -31.79 57.10
CA GLY A 32 13.40 -31.73 56.82
C GLY A 32 13.72 -30.97 55.53
N ALA A 33 14.89 -30.34 55.46
CA ALA A 33 15.32 -29.50 54.34
C ALA A 33 15.27 -30.25 53.00
N GLN A 34 14.73 -29.64 51.94
CA GLN A 34 14.70 -30.19 50.58
C GLN A 34 15.52 -29.29 49.65
N ILE A 35 16.48 -29.88 48.96
CA ILE A 35 17.35 -29.22 47.99
C ILE A 35 17.01 -29.78 46.61
N ASP A 36 16.96 -28.91 45.61
CA ASP A 36 16.92 -29.32 44.22
C ASP A 36 18.28 -29.92 43.84
N LEU A 37 18.30 -31.23 43.61
CA LEU A 37 19.54 -31.94 43.34
C LEU A 37 20.06 -31.74 41.92
N ASN A 38 19.16 -31.45 40.95
CA ASN A 38 19.57 -31.31 39.57
C ASN A 38 20.15 -29.89 39.33
N GLN A 39 21.47 -29.79 39.37
CA GLN A 39 22.17 -28.52 39.13
C GLN A 39 22.31 -28.20 37.64
N PHE A 40 22.30 -29.21 36.78
CA PHE A 40 22.31 -29.03 35.33
C PHE A 40 21.01 -28.38 34.88
N ARG A 41 21.15 -27.33 34.08
CA ARG A 41 20.05 -26.65 33.42
C ARG A 41 20.35 -26.59 31.94
N PRO A 42 19.48 -27.17 31.10
CA PRO A 42 19.55 -26.95 29.67
C PRO A 42 19.48 -25.47 29.33
N ALA A 43 20.27 -25.02 28.36
CA ALA A 43 20.16 -23.68 27.82
C ALA A 43 18.79 -23.46 27.14
N GLU A 44 18.33 -22.21 27.14
CA GLU A 44 16.91 -21.91 26.91
C GLU A 44 16.48 -22.00 25.44
N LEU A 45 17.44 -21.87 24.52
CA LEU A 45 17.23 -22.04 23.08
C LEU A 45 17.88 -23.32 22.56
N ALA A 46 17.27 -23.96 21.57
CA ALA A 46 17.84 -25.15 20.95
C ALA A 46 19.20 -24.85 20.27
N THR A 47 19.38 -23.61 19.82
CA THR A 47 20.57 -23.08 19.15
C THR A 47 21.67 -22.60 20.09
N ASP A 48 21.44 -22.56 21.41
CA ASP A 48 22.48 -22.27 22.40
C ASP A 48 23.41 -23.48 22.57
N GLY A 49 24.37 -23.40 23.51
CA GLY A 49 25.10 -24.59 23.99
C GLY A 49 24.19 -25.59 24.69
N PHE A 50 24.74 -26.61 25.36
CA PHE A 50 23.91 -27.50 26.19
C PHE A 50 23.54 -26.87 27.52
N SER A 51 24.46 -26.14 28.14
CA SER A 51 24.28 -25.40 29.41
C SER A 51 24.61 -23.91 29.29
N ALA A 52 25.41 -23.55 28.28
CA ALA A 52 25.87 -22.20 28.05
C ALA A 52 24.86 -21.43 27.18
N SER A 53 24.19 -20.46 27.79
CA SER A 53 23.20 -19.57 27.16
C SER A 53 23.89 -18.42 26.42
N THR A 54 23.37 -18.07 25.25
CA THR A 54 23.87 -16.92 24.46
C THR A 54 22.90 -15.73 24.57
N PRO A 55 23.32 -14.49 24.27
CA PRO A 55 22.41 -13.37 24.12
C PRO A 55 21.41 -13.45 22.95
N ASP A 56 21.40 -14.53 22.14
CA ASP A 56 20.55 -14.64 20.94
C ASP A 56 19.06 -14.38 21.27
N GLY A 57 18.43 -13.52 20.46
CA GLY A 57 17.03 -13.11 20.58
C GLY A 57 16.04 -14.04 19.86
N GLN A 58 16.53 -15.06 19.15
CA GLN A 58 15.76 -16.02 18.34
C GLN A 58 14.98 -15.42 17.14
N GLY A 59 14.66 -14.12 17.14
CA GLY A 59 13.90 -13.42 16.09
C GLY A 59 12.42 -13.21 16.45
N HIS A 60 11.76 -12.23 15.84
CA HIS A 60 10.39 -11.83 16.18
C HIS A 60 9.35 -12.91 15.84
N ALA A 61 8.47 -13.21 16.81
CA ALA A 61 7.39 -14.17 16.73
C ALA A 61 7.84 -15.62 16.40
N ARG A 62 9.14 -15.91 16.52
CA ARG A 62 9.68 -17.26 16.32
C ARG A 62 9.46 -18.07 17.58
N PHE A 63 8.61 -19.08 17.48
CA PHE A 63 8.35 -20.05 18.55
C PHE A 63 9.35 -21.21 18.49
N GLY A 64 9.72 -21.72 19.66
CA GLY A 64 10.51 -22.92 19.79
C GLY A 64 10.10 -23.78 20.99
N PHE A 65 10.51 -25.04 20.94
CA PHE A 65 10.38 -25.97 22.06
C PHE A 65 11.62 -26.85 22.17
N GLN A 66 11.85 -27.39 23.36
CA GLN A 66 12.87 -28.40 23.59
C GLN A 66 12.33 -29.50 24.50
N VAL A 67 12.71 -30.73 24.19
CA VAL A 67 12.50 -31.91 25.03
C VAL A 67 13.86 -32.49 25.34
N TRP A 68 14.19 -32.57 26.63
CA TRP A 68 15.44 -33.13 27.11
C TRP A 68 15.21 -34.37 27.93
N LEU A 69 16.21 -35.24 27.93
CA LEU A 69 16.32 -36.34 28.87
C LEU A 69 17.77 -36.45 29.32
N ASP A 70 17.99 -36.41 30.62
CA ASP A 70 19.29 -36.62 31.23
C ASP A 70 19.26 -37.71 32.31
N TYR A 71 20.37 -38.42 32.42
CA TYR A 71 20.61 -39.47 33.39
C TYR A 71 21.95 -39.24 34.06
N SER A 72 21.95 -39.15 35.38
CA SER A 72 23.13 -38.84 36.19
C SER A 72 23.38 -39.90 37.26
N ASP A 73 24.66 -40.22 37.46
CA ASP A 73 25.17 -41.19 38.42
C ASP A 73 25.81 -40.48 39.62
N ASP A 74 25.47 -40.94 40.82
CA ASP A 74 25.85 -40.40 42.12
C ASP A 74 25.76 -38.86 42.27
N PRO A 75 24.64 -38.22 41.89
CA PRO A 75 24.54 -36.75 41.94
C PRO A 75 24.62 -36.16 43.35
N LEU A 76 24.44 -36.95 44.42
CA LEU A 76 24.57 -36.46 45.80
C LEU A 76 25.50 -37.33 46.65
N ARG A 77 26.60 -36.72 47.10
CA ARG A 77 27.51 -37.28 48.11
C ARG A 77 27.63 -36.34 49.30
N VAL A 78 27.56 -36.88 50.52
CA VAL A 78 27.75 -36.11 51.75
C VAL A 78 28.75 -36.86 52.63
N ASN A 79 29.86 -36.21 52.99
CA ASN A 79 30.93 -36.79 53.82
C ASN A 79 31.53 -38.11 53.29
N GLY A 80 31.44 -38.36 51.98
CA GLY A 80 31.95 -39.58 51.33
C GLY A 80 30.93 -40.71 51.20
N ASP A 81 29.73 -40.55 51.76
CA ASP A 81 28.62 -41.48 51.58
C ASP A 81 27.73 -41.02 50.40
N GLU A 82 27.41 -41.95 49.50
CA GLU A 82 26.46 -41.75 48.42
C GLU A 82 25.04 -41.74 49.00
N ILE A 83 24.28 -40.68 48.71
CA ILE A 83 22.90 -40.52 49.21
C ILE A 83 21.89 -40.76 48.10
N VAL A 84 22.22 -40.36 46.87
CA VAL A 84 21.43 -40.61 45.67
C VAL A 84 22.35 -41.21 44.63
N HIS A 85 22.05 -42.42 44.15
CA HIS A 85 22.87 -43.10 43.15
C HIS A 85 22.50 -42.77 41.72
N GLN A 86 21.22 -42.65 41.42
CA GLN A 86 20.76 -42.50 40.05
C GLN A 86 19.61 -41.51 40.01
N GLN A 87 19.69 -40.57 39.07
CA GLN A 87 18.62 -39.64 38.79
C GLN A 87 18.39 -39.57 37.28
N MET A 88 17.12 -39.57 36.87
CA MET A 88 16.70 -39.35 35.49
C MET A 88 15.68 -38.22 35.47
N THR A 89 16.00 -37.16 34.73
CA THR A 89 15.15 -35.98 34.60
C THR A 89 14.86 -35.74 33.12
N GLY A 90 13.65 -35.30 32.81
CA GLY A 90 13.35 -34.72 31.52
C GLY A 90 12.92 -33.28 31.68
N HIS A 91 13.18 -32.47 30.66
CA HIS A 91 12.76 -31.08 30.62
C HIS A 91 11.86 -30.88 29.41
N LEU A 92 10.72 -30.21 29.61
CA LEU A 92 9.92 -29.67 28.53
C LEU A 92 10.01 -28.15 28.59
N MET A 93 10.61 -27.58 27.55
CA MET A 93 10.84 -26.15 27.46
C MET A 93 10.10 -25.56 26.27
N LEU A 94 9.51 -24.39 26.48
CA LEU A 94 8.82 -23.61 25.45
C LEU A 94 9.44 -22.21 25.43
N ASN A 95 9.64 -21.64 24.25
CA ASN A 95 10.18 -20.29 24.11
C ASN A 95 9.54 -19.54 22.93
N ILE A 96 9.58 -18.20 22.99
CA ILE A 96 9.15 -17.31 21.93
C ILE A 96 10.07 -16.08 21.86
N GLY A 97 10.55 -15.77 20.66
CA GLY A 97 11.31 -14.56 20.38
C GLY A 97 10.39 -13.38 20.04
N LEU A 98 10.75 -12.18 20.49
CA LEU A 98 10.00 -10.93 20.31
C LEU A 98 10.97 -9.78 19.98
N ALA A 99 10.60 -8.94 19.01
CA ALA A 99 11.36 -7.76 18.59
C ALA A 99 12.86 -8.05 18.35
N ASP A 100 13.18 -9.26 17.87
CA ASP A 100 14.53 -9.75 17.56
C ASP A 100 15.56 -9.68 18.70
N ARG A 101 15.12 -9.36 19.93
CA ARG A 101 15.99 -9.05 21.07
C ARG A 101 15.51 -9.66 22.38
N ILE A 102 14.25 -10.10 22.46
CA ILE A 102 13.65 -10.60 23.69
C ILE A 102 13.26 -12.05 23.47
N VAL A 103 13.65 -12.93 24.39
CA VAL A 103 13.13 -14.30 24.45
C VAL A 103 12.38 -14.47 25.75
N LEU A 104 11.14 -14.95 25.67
CA LEU A 104 10.41 -15.44 26.83
C LEU A 104 10.42 -16.96 26.82
N TYR A 105 10.64 -17.59 27.96
CA TYR A 105 10.70 -19.05 28.05
C TYR A 105 10.08 -19.61 29.32
N VAL A 106 9.66 -20.87 29.25
CA VAL A 106 9.19 -21.70 30.36
C VAL A 106 9.95 -23.02 30.33
N ASP A 107 10.48 -23.47 31.47
CA ASP A 107 11.05 -24.81 31.64
C ASP A 107 10.26 -25.60 32.68
N MET A 108 9.96 -26.85 32.36
CA MET A 108 9.19 -27.78 33.17
C MET A 108 10.00 -29.08 33.36
N PRO A 109 10.76 -29.20 34.46
CA PRO A 109 11.46 -30.43 34.78
C PRO A 109 10.50 -31.50 35.33
N TYR A 110 10.72 -32.73 34.90
CA TYR A 110 10.02 -33.91 35.39
C TYR A 110 11.04 -34.99 35.76
N HIS A 111 11.10 -35.34 37.04
CA HIS A 111 11.99 -36.38 37.53
C HIS A 111 11.30 -37.74 37.39
N PHE A 112 11.81 -38.58 36.50
CA PHE A 112 11.28 -39.93 36.25
C PHE A 112 11.74 -40.93 37.30
N MET A 113 12.96 -40.75 37.81
CA MET A 113 13.62 -41.71 38.70
C MET A 113 14.61 -40.99 39.59
N ILE A 114 14.58 -41.29 40.89
CA ILE A 114 15.59 -40.94 41.88
C ILE A 114 15.80 -42.20 42.74
N LYS A 115 17.02 -42.73 42.84
CA LYS A 115 17.32 -43.96 43.59
C LYS A 115 18.31 -43.72 44.71
N ASP A 116 18.08 -44.39 45.84
CA ASP A 116 18.94 -44.40 47.02
C ASP A 116 19.76 -45.72 47.15
N PRO A 117 20.89 -45.72 47.90
CA PRO A 117 21.75 -46.88 48.12
C PRO A 117 21.09 -48.12 48.72
N ALA A 118 20.04 -47.92 49.53
CA ALA A 118 19.35 -49.03 50.17
C ALA A 118 18.26 -49.68 49.29
N ASP A 119 18.04 -49.17 48.06
CA ASP A 119 16.87 -49.46 47.22
C ASP A 119 15.56 -49.51 48.03
N SER A 120 15.48 -48.63 49.04
CA SER A 120 14.49 -48.71 50.12
C SER A 120 13.09 -48.33 49.66
N GLY A 121 12.96 -47.92 48.39
CA GLY A 121 11.73 -47.43 47.80
C GLY A 121 11.36 -46.01 48.27
N ALA A 122 12.24 -45.33 49.02
CA ALA A 122 12.01 -43.98 49.51
C ALA A 122 11.75 -42.96 48.38
N PHE A 123 12.33 -43.17 47.19
CA PHE A 123 12.31 -42.21 46.07
C PHE A 123 11.76 -42.79 44.75
N LYS A 124 11.07 -43.95 44.77
CA LYS A 124 10.57 -44.67 43.58
C LYS A 124 9.41 -44.00 42.80
N LYS A 125 9.07 -42.73 43.07
CA LYS A 125 7.94 -42.04 42.40
C LYS A 125 8.43 -40.90 41.52
N SER A 126 7.88 -40.86 40.30
CA SER A 126 8.06 -39.75 39.39
C SER A 126 7.36 -38.49 39.90
N ASN A 127 8.08 -37.36 39.92
CA ASN A 127 7.56 -36.10 40.45
C ASN A 127 7.86 -34.95 39.48
N LEU A 128 6.92 -34.02 39.37
CA LEU A 128 7.18 -32.72 38.73
C LEU A 128 8.16 -31.93 39.61
N GLY A 129 9.19 -31.36 38.99
CA GLY A 129 10.11 -30.45 39.69
C GLY A 129 9.53 -29.05 39.83
N ASP A 130 10.39 -28.08 40.13
CA ASP A 130 10.01 -26.66 40.19
C ASP A 130 9.90 -26.08 38.77
N LEU A 131 8.86 -25.30 38.49
CA LEU A 131 8.69 -24.66 37.18
C LEU A 131 9.56 -23.41 37.10
N TYR A 132 10.08 -23.12 35.90
CA TYR A 132 10.83 -21.91 35.64
C TYR A 132 10.15 -21.09 34.56
N PHE A 133 10.10 -19.78 34.77
CA PHE A 133 9.66 -18.82 33.76
C PHE A 133 10.69 -17.71 33.69
N GLY A 134 11.20 -17.40 32.50
CA GLY A 134 12.22 -16.39 32.36
C GLY A 134 12.10 -15.55 31.11
N GLY A 135 12.87 -14.48 31.13
CA GLY A 135 13.05 -13.57 30.01
C GLY A 135 14.53 -13.31 29.80
N ARG A 136 14.95 -13.33 28.54
CA ARG A 136 16.28 -12.93 28.07
C ARG A 136 16.14 -11.68 27.23
N PHE A 137 17.06 -10.74 27.39
CA PHE A 137 17.14 -9.52 26.61
C PHE A 137 18.54 -9.34 26.04
N ASN A 138 18.63 -9.10 24.74
CA ASN A 138 19.85 -8.75 24.03
C ASN A 138 20.04 -7.23 23.96
N PHE A 139 21.02 -6.70 24.69
CA PHE A 139 21.34 -5.28 24.69
C PHE A 139 22.08 -4.86 23.43
N PHE A 140 23.02 -5.69 22.97
CA PHE A 140 23.98 -5.33 21.94
C PHE A 140 24.42 -6.53 21.11
N GLY A 141 24.57 -6.31 19.81
CA GLY A 141 24.98 -7.32 18.83
C GLY A 141 23.84 -8.21 18.36
N THR A 142 24.04 -8.84 17.22
CA THR A 142 23.20 -9.86 16.59
C THR A 142 23.96 -11.17 16.54
N ARG A 143 23.31 -12.28 16.16
CA ARG A 143 23.91 -13.63 16.15
C ARG A 143 25.24 -13.71 15.41
N ASP A 144 25.39 -12.90 14.37
CA ASP A 144 26.54 -12.93 13.45
C ASP A 144 27.58 -11.85 13.79
N ASP A 145 27.28 -10.93 14.71
CA ASP A 145 28.24 -9.92 15.16
C ASP A 145 29.38 -10.55 15.97
N VAL A 146 30.56 -9.91 15.96
CA VAL A 146 31.76 -10.38 16.67
C VAL A 146 31.53 -10.52 18.19
N PHE A 147 30.62 -9.73 18.75
CA PHE A 147 30.37 -9.71 20.17
C PHE A 147 28.93 -9.34 20.50
N GLN A 148 28.38 -10.01 21.52
CA GLN A 148 27.04 -9.76 22.03
C GLN A 148 27.04 -9.56 23.54
N ILE A 149 26.09 -8.76 24.02
CA ILE A 149 25.79 -8.59 25.44
C ILE A 149 24.29 -8.74 25.66
N GLY A 150 23.92 -9.64 26.56
CA GLY A 150 22.55 -9.79 27.04
C GLY A 150 22.48 -9.97 28.53
N ALA A 151 21.26 -10.00 29.04
CA ALA A 151 20.99 -10.51 30.38
C ALA A 151 19.73 -11.38 30.35
N GLN A 152 19.64 -12.28 31.31
CA GLN A 152 18.43 -13.04 31.55
C GLN A 152 18.03 -13.03 33.02
N ALA A 153 16.73 -13.13 33.24
CA ALA A 153 16.11 -13.25 34.55
C ALA A 153 15.17 -14.44 34.52
N THR A 154 15.34 -15.35 35.47
CA THR A 154 14.51 -16.55 35.60
C THR A 154 13.85 -16.58 36.96
N LEU A 155 12.55 -16.79 36.95
CA LEU A 155 11.71 -16.96 38.11
C LEU A 155 11.53 -18.45 38.37
N THR A 156 11.67 -18.87 39.63
CA THR A 156 11.40 -20.24 40.08
C THR A 156 10.06 -20.28 40.82
N ILE A 157 9.22 -21.25 40.46
CA ILE A 157 7.93 -21.52 41.10
C ILE A 157 8.01 -22.92 41.71
N ASN A 158 7.96 -23.01 43.04
CA ASN A 158 8.25 -24.25 43.78
C ASN A 158 7.13 -25.30 43.73
N THR A 159 6.78 -25.79 42.54
CA THR A 159 5.72 -26.77 42.31
C THR A 159 6.02 -28.16 42.88
N ALA A 160 7.28 -28.53 43.07
CA ALA A 160 7.63 -29.82 43.67
C ALA A 160 7.14 -29.94 45.12
N SER A 161 7.19 -28.82 45.87
CA SER A 161 6.79 -28.76 47.28
C SER A 161 5.28 -28.82 47.51
N LEU A 162 4.47 -28.53 46.47
CA LEU A 162 3.01 -28.67 46.49
C LEU A 162 2.55 -30.12 46.35
N ALA A 163 3.40 -31.00 45.79
CA ALA A 163 3.05 -32.36 45.43
C ALA A 163 3.34 -33.41 46.53
N SER A 164 4.25 -33.13 47.47
CA SER A 164 4.61 -34.07 48.54
C SER A 164 5.23 -33.38 49.76
N SER A 165 4.88 -33.83 50.97
CA SER A 165 5.43 -33.37 52.25
C SER A 165 6.66 -34.14 52.74
N ARG A 166 7.18 -35.07 51.92
CA ARG A 166 8.42 -35.85 52.19
C ARG A 166 9.55 -35.37 51.28
N GLN A 167 10.78 -35.33 51.81
CA GLN A 167 12.01 -35.05 51.05
C GLN A 167 12.04 -35.92 49.78
N SER A 168 12.00 -35.28 48.61
CA SER A 168 11.99 -35.96 47.31
C SER A 168 13.13 -35.53 46.38
N PHE A 169 14.00 -34.60 46.82
CA PHE A 169 15.09 -33.98 46.03
C PHE A 169 14.68 -33.40 44.67
N ALA A 170 13.38 -33.31 44.41
CA ALA A 170 12.78 -32.89 43.15
C ALA A 170 12.64 -31.35 43.02
N GLY A 171 13.00 -30.59 44.05
CA GLY A 171 12.81 -29.14 44.10
C GLY A 171 13.06 -28.56 45.48
N GLN A 172 12.98 -27.24 45.63
CA GLN A 172 13.28 -26.54 46.87
C GLN A 172 12.06 -26.52 47.82
N ALA A 173 12.25 -26.93 49.08
CA ALA A 173 11.21 -26.82 50.12
C ALA A 173 11.46 -25.59 50.99
N ASP A 174 10.90 -24.46 50.58
CA ASP A 174 10.45 -23.43 51.52
C ASP A 174 8.93 -23.30 51.40
N GLN A 175 8.27 -22.76 52.42
CA GLN A 175 6.82 -22.69 52.50
C GLN A 175 6.23 -22.16 51.17
N SER A 176 5.53 -23.04 50.46
CA SER A 176 4.79 -22.65 49.27
C SER A 176 3.83 -21.50 49.59
N PRO A 177 3.83 -20.40 48.84
CA PRO A 177 4.69 -20.08 47.70
C PRO A 177 5.99 -19.33 48.10
N TYR A 178 7.16 -19.85 47.71
CA TYR A 178 8.40 -19.09 47.62
C TYR A 178 8.62 -18.64 46.17
N LEU A 179 8.97 -17.37 45.98
CA LEU A 179 9.32 -16.81 44.69
C LEU A 179 10.84 -16.66 44.64
N GLY A 180 11.50 -17.69 44.10
CA GLY A 180 12.95 -17.71 43.87
C GLY A 180 13.29 -17.23 42.47
N GLY A 181 14.59 -17.10 42.18
CA GLY A 181 15.02 -16.81 40.83
C GLY A 181 16.50 -16.52 40.72
N TRP A 182 16.97 -16.34 39.48
CA TRP A 182 18.34 -15.93 39.22
C TRP A 182 18.40 -14.90 38.09
N PHE A 183 19.46 -14.10 38.14
CA PHE A 183 19.78 -13.10 37.13
C PHE A 183 21.17 -13.39 36.61
N GLU A 184 21.32 -13.41 35.29
CA GLU A 184 22.58 -13.73 34.62
C GLU A 184 22.91 -12.68 33.57
N LEU A 185 24.17 -12.26 33.53
CA LEU A 185 24.76 -11.54 32.42
C LEU A 185 25.28 -12.55 31.41
N LEU A 186 24.98 -12.32 30.14
CA LEU A 186 25.35 -13.17 29.02
C LEU A 186 26.28 -12.40 28.10
N LEU A 187 27.41 -13.01 27.76
CA LEU A 187 28.36 -12.52 26.78
C LEU A 187 28.57 -13.60 25.73
N ASN A 188 28.67 -13.23 24.46
CA ASN A 188 29.07 -14.17 23.42
C ASN A 188 30.11 -13.50 22.52
N PHE A 189 31.18 -14.21 22.21
CA PHE A 189 32.20 -13.77 21.26
C PHE A 189 32.24 -14.72 20.07
N ASN A 190 32.14 -14.17 18.87
CA ASN A 190 32.28 -14.92 17.63
C ASN A 190 33.68 -14.70 17.05
N ALA A 191 34.42 -15.79 16.86
CA ALA A 191 35.74 -15.80 16.24
C ALA A 191 35.64 -16.37 14.82
N GLY A 192 35.35 -15.48 13.86
CA GLY A 192 34.96 -15.86 12.50
C GLY A 192 33.61 -16.58 12.48
N ASP A 193 33.35 -17.31 11.40
CA ASP A 193 32.03 -17.93 11.16
C ASP A 193 31.84 -19.27 11.91
N TYR A 194 32.91 -19.80 12.51
CA TYR A 194 32.93 -21.20 13.00
C TYR A 194 33.01 -21.34 14.51
N VAL A 195 33.41 -20.32 15.26
CA VAL A 195 33.68 -20.46 16.69
C VAL A 195 32.90 -19.43 17.49
N ARG A 196 32.11 -19.90 18.46
CA ARG A 196 31.36 -19.07 19.40
C ARG A 196 31.77 -19.37 20.83
N ILE A 197 31.93 -18.33 21.63
CA ILE A 197 32.41 -18.43 23.00
C ILE A 197 31.37 -17.76 23.91
N PRO A 198 30.35 -18.51 24.36
CA PRO A 198 29.41 -18.03 25.37
C PRO A 198 30.06 -17.99 26.75
N ILE A 199 29.76 -16.95 27.51
CA ILE A 199 30.13 -16.77 28.91
C ILE A 199 28.92 -16.24 29.66
N GLN A 200 28.57 -16.88 30.76
CA GLN A 200 27.50 -16.42 31.65
C GLN A 200 27.97 -16.35 33.09
N ALA A 201 27.48 -15.34 33.79
CA ALA A 201 27.69 -15.18 35.21
C ALA A 201 26.47 -14.54 35.85
N GLY A 202 26.08 -15.02 37.03
CA GLY A 202 24.85 -14.59 37.65
C GLY A 202 24.77 -14.78 39.14
N TYR A 203 23.61 -14.45 39.66
CA TYR A 203 23.28 -14.56 41.08
C TYR A 203 21.89 -15.15 41.23
N LYS A 204 21.83 -16.26 41.96
CA LYS A 204 20.61 -16.98 42.30
C LYS A 204 20.22 -16.69 43.73
N ILE A 205 18.98 -16.26 43.89
CA ILE A 205 18.35 -16.01 45.17
C ILE A 205 17.70 -17.32 45.60
N GLY A 206 18.22 -17.88 46.68
CA GLY A 206 17.76 -19.14 47.23
C GLY A 206 17.00 -18.97 48.55
N PRO A 207 16.40 -20.06 49.05
CA PRO A 207 15.59 -20.06 50.26
C PRO A 207 16.42 -19.63 51.49
N GLN A 208 15.78 -18.87 52.37
CA GLN A 208 16.42 -18.22 53.53
C GLN A 208 16.32 -19.07 54.82
N ARG A 209 15.63 -20.21 54.76
CA ARG A 209 15.49 -21.17 55.86
C ARG A 209 15.89 -22.56 55.38
N GLY A 210 16.64 -23.28 56.21
CA GLY A 210 17.03 -24.66 55.96
C GLY A 210 17.63 -25.28 57.21
N ASP A 211 17.90 -26.59 57.16
CA ASP A 211 18.52 -27.35 58.24
C ASP A 211 20.02 -27.47 58.00
N PRO A 212 20.88 -26.79 58.79
CA PRO A 212 22.33 -26.88 58.65
C PRO A 212 22.90 -28.29 58.89
N ALA A 213 22.13 -29.19 59.51
CA ALA A 213 22.57 -30.55 59.81
C ALA A 213 22.56 -31.50 58.60
N ILE A 214 21.90 -31.12 57.49
CA ILE A 214 21.77 -31.95 56.28
C ILE A 214 22.58 -31.33 55.13
N LEU A 215 22.23 -30.10 54.71
CA LEU A 215 22.96 -29.23 53.79
C LEU A 215 22.14 -27.93 53.62
N PHE A 216 22.75 -26.75 53.73
CA PHE A 216 22.07 -25.46 53.48
C PHE A 216 22.98 -24.52 52.69
N VAL A 217 22.58 -24.20 51.46
CA VAL A 217 23.37 -23.42 50.50
C VAL A 217 22.97 -21.94 50.51
N GLY A 218 21.66 -21.64 50.54
CA GLY A 218 21.14 -20.27 50.50
C GLY A 218 21.26 -19.65 49.10
N ASN A 219 21.78 -18.43 49.02
CA ASN A 219 22.05 -17.76 47.74
C ASN A 219 23.27 -18.38 47.04
N GLU A 220 23.35 -18.26 45.72
CA GLU A 220 24.45 -18.85 44.92
C GLU A 220 24.93 -17.87 43.85
N PHE A 221 26.23 -17.82 43.57
CA PHE A 221 26.73 -17.26 42.32
C PHE A 221 26.74 -18.35 41.25
N THR A 222 26.17 -18.06 40.08
CA THR A 222 26.19 -18.95 38.92
C THR A 222 27.29 -18.50 37.95
N TYR A 223 27.95 -19.45 37.31
CA TYR A 223 28.91 -19.16 36.24
C TYR A 223 28.95 -20.30 35.24
N GLY A 224 29.24 -19.98 34.00
CA GLY A 224 29.40 -20.97 32.96
C GLY A 224 29.97 -20.36 31.68
N GLY A 225 30.35 -21.23 30.77
CA GLY A 225 30.79 -20.84 29.45
C GLY A 225 31.32 -22.03 28.68
N GLY A 226 31.71 -21.79 27.44
CA GLY A 226 32.22 -22.86 26.60
C GLY A 226 32.77 -22.38 25.28
N VAL A 227 33.09 -23.35 24.44
CA VAL A 227 33.47 -23.16 23.05
C VAL A 227 32.54 -24.00 22.20
N LEU A 228 31.81 -23.33 21.30
CA LEU A 228 30.90 -23.94 20.34
C LEU A 228 31.56 -23.84 18.96
N ILE A 229 31.81 -24.99 18.34
CA ILE A 229 32.35 -25.07 16.97
C ILE A 229 31.18 -25.37 16.03
N MET A 230 30.86 -24.42 15.17
CA MET A 230 29.83 -24.50 14.14
C MET A 230 30.46 -25.00 12.83
N LEU A 231 29.83 -25.96 12.17
CA LEU A 231 30.30 -26.59 10.93
C LEU A 231 29.16 -26.69 9.92
N GLY A 232 29.49 -26.56 8.63
CA GLY A 232 28.53 -26.70 7.53
C GLY A 232 27.43 -25.65 7.59
N ASP A 233 27.80 -24.36 7.58
CA ASP A 233 26.88 -23.23 7.64
C ASP A 233 25.91 -23.32 8.82
N ASP A 234 26.47 -23.43 10.04
CA ASP A 234 25.72 -23.56 11.29
C ASP A 234 24.91 -24.85 11.50
N GLN A 235 24.97 -25.82 10.58
CA GLN A 235 24.15 -27.04 10.65
C GLN A 235 24.64 -28.09 11.66
N PHE A 236 25.90 -28.03 12.10
CA PHE A 236 26.44 -28.92 13.11
C PHE A 236 27.19 -28.13 14.16
N MET A 237 26.91 -28.41 15.43
CA MET A 237 27.61 -27.83 16.57
C MET A 237 28.34 -28.93 17.33
N ILE A 238 29.62 -28.70 17.60
CA ILE A 238 30.40 -29.45 18.58
C ILE A 238 30.64 -28.51 19.76
N SER A 239 30.26 -28.90 20.97
CA SER A 239 30.49 -28.04 22.14
C SER A 239 31.36 -28.70 23.20
N ALA A 240 32.15 -27.87 23.87
CA ALA A 240 32.82 -28.17 25.12
C ALA A 240 32.54 -27.00 26.07
N GLU A 241 31.90 -27.30 27.19
CA GLU A 241 31.35 -26.32 28.11
C GLU A 241 31.72 -26.68 29.55
N ALA A 242 31.63 -25.70 30.44
CA ALA A 242 31.70 -25.89 31.87
C ALA A 242 30.70 -24.96 32.54
N PHE A 243 30.03 -25.45 33.57
CA PHE A 243 29.19 -24.61 34.41
C PHE A 243 29.38 -24.99 35.87
N GLY A 244 29.04 -24.06 36.75
CA GLY A 244 29.09 -24.29 38.17
C GLY A 244 28.30 -23.26 38.94
N ARG A 245 28.14 -23.56 40.23
CA ARG A 245 27.52 -22.67 41.19
C ARG A 245 28.39 -22.64 42.43
N THR A 246 28.47 -21.52 43.12
CA THR A 246 29.12 -21.44 44.44
C THR A 246 28.15 -20.81 45.43
N ALA A 247 28.07 -21.39 46.62
CA ALA A 247 27.32 -20.79 47.72
C ALA A 247 27.79 -19.35 47.97
N ALA A 248 26.85 -18.43 48.06
CA ALA A 248 27.01 -17.00 48.34
C ALA A 248 26.38 -16.65 49.70
N ASN A 249 26.69 -17.46 50.70
CA ASN A 249 26.10 -17.40 52.03
C ASN A 249 27.20 -17.15 53.07
N PRO A 250 27.04 -16.17 53.99
CA PRO A 250 28.02 -15.87 55.03
C PRO A 250 28.35 -17.04 55.98
N THR A 251 27.51 -18.07 56.03
CA THR A 251 27.69 -19.21 56.95
C THR A 251 28.55 -20.35 56.38
N VAL A 252 28.96 -20.28 55.11
CA VAL A 252 29.79 -21.30 54.45
C VAL A 252 30.98 -20.64 53.74
N ASN A 253 32.06 -21.39 53.55
CA ASN A 253 33.22 -20.88 52.82
C ASN A 253 32.88 -20.85 51.32
N MET A 254 32.89 -19.67 50.72
CA MET A 254 32.81 -19.56 49.26
C MET A 254 34.00 -20.30 48.62
N TRP A 255 33.80 -20.95 47.48
CA TRP A 255 34.83 -21.69 46.73
C TRP A 255 35.36 -22.97 47.38
N SER A 256 34.76 -23.48 48.46
CA SER A 256 35.10 -24.81 48.95
C SER A 256 34.52 -25.91 48.05
N LYS A 257 35.21 -27.06 48.01
CA LYS A 257 34.96 -28.14 47.05
C LYS A 257 33.54 -28.72 47.12
N ASN A 258 32.91 -28.72 48.31
CA ASN A 258 31.60 -29.34 48.50
C ASN A 258 30.45 -28.36 48.17
N GLU A 259 30.73 -27.06 48.24
CA GLU A 259 29.80 -25.95 48.09
C GLU A 259 29.94 -25.26 46.72
N THR A 260 30.87 -25.76 45.90
CA THR A 260 31.16 -25.28 44.55
C THR A 260 31.10 -26.44 43.54
N PRO A 261 29.91 -26.99 43.25
CA PRO A 261 29.76 -27.97 42.17
C PRO A 261 30.17 -27.35 40.83
N VAL A 262 31.10 -28.02 40.14
CA VAL A 262 31.55 -27.69 38.78
C VAL A 262 31.40 -28.94 37.93
N GLU A 263 30.74 -28.80 36.80
CA GLU A 263 30.51 -29.87 35.83
C GLU A 263 31.06 -29.42 34.46
N VAL A 264 31.82 -30.30 33.83
CA VAL A 264 32.30 -30.13 32.45
C VAL A 264 31.50 -31.04 31.54
N LEU A 265 31.12 -30.54 30.37
CA LEU A 265 30.26 -31.25 29.43
C LEU A 265 30.69 -31.01 28.00
N GLY A 266 30.31 -31.94 27.14
CA GLY A 266 30.49 -31.78 25.71
C GLY A 266 29.59 -32.73 24.93
N GLY A 267 29.42 -32.40 23.66
CA GLY A 267 28.53 -33.16 22.80
C GLY A 267 28.41 -32.59 21.41
N PHE A 268 27.41 -33.10 20.70
CA PHE A 268 27.13 -32.77 19.31
C PHE A 268 25.67 -32.37 19.17
N LYS A 269 25.40 -31.31 18.41
CA LYS A 269 24.06 -30.97 17.92
C LYS A 269 24.04 -30.94 16.40
N TRP A 270 22.95 -31.42 15.81
CA TRP A 270 22.61 -31.25 14.40
C TRP A 270 21.43 -30.27 14.32
N LEU A 271 21.62 -29.15 13.61
CA LEU A 271 20.72 -28.01 13.49
C LEU A 271 20.35 -27.75 12.02
N PRO A 272 19.60 -28.64 11.36
CA PRO A 272 19.22 -28.43 9.97
C PRO A 272 18.30 -27.20 9.79
N ASP A 273 18.37 -26.59 8.60
CA ASP A 273 17.68 -25.34 8.25
C ASP A 273 16.14 -25.41 8.34
N PHE A 274 15.56 -26.62 8.38
CA PHE A 274 14.11 -26.81 8.55
C PHE A 274 13.64 -26.68 10.02
N GLY A 275 14.53 -26.29 10.94
CA GLY A 275 14.20 -25.79 12.28
C GLY A 275 14.27 -26.80 13.42
N PHE A 276 14.37 -28.11 13.15
CA PHE A 276 14.59 -29.10 14.21
C PHE A 276 16.05 -29.12 14.68
N THR A 277 16.29 -29.58 15.90
CA THR A 277 17.62 -29.79 16.46
C THR A 277 17.68 -31.12 17.20
N LEU A 278 18.71 -31.93 16.94
CA LEU A 278 18.99 -33.14 17.69
C LEU A 278 20.33 -32.99 18.39
N GLY A 279 20.38 -33.26 19.69
CA GLY A 279 21.60 -33.16 20.47
C GLY A 279 21.84 -34.38 21.35
N VAL A 280 23.11 -34.75 21.51
CA VAL A 280 23.55 -35.79 22.44
C VAL A 280 24.89 -35.39 23.04
N GLY A 281 25.06 -35.67 24.32
CA GLY A 281 26.31 -35.39 25.00
C GLY A 281 26.42 -36.08 26.34
N GLY A 282 27.50 -35.76 27.02
CA GLY A 282 27.74 -36.22 28.38
C GLY A 282 28.60 -35.24 29.14
N SER A 283 28.70 -35.48 30.42
CA SER A 283 29.35 -34.59 31.37
C SER A 283 29.93 -35.34 32.55
N ALA A 284 30.81 -34.69 33.28
CA ALA A 284 31.44 -35.21 34.49
C ALA A 284 31.63 -34.08 35.51
N GLY A 285 31.36 -34.39 36.77
CA GLY A 285 31.66 -33.52 37.90
C GLY A 285 33.17 -33.39 38.11
N VAL A 286 33.67 -32.16 38.12
CA VAL A 286 35.08 -31.84 38.43
C VAL A 286 35.28 -31.75 39.94
N THR A 287 34.25 -31.32 40.66
CA THR A 287 34.21 -31.25 42.13
C THR A 287 33.15 -32.21 42.66
N ALA A 288 33.36 -32.74 43.87
CA ALA A 288 32.38 -33.57 44.56
C ALA A 288 31.33 -32.72 45.31
N GLY A 289 30.93 -31.59 44.72
CA GLY A 289 29.92 -30.70 45.26
C GLY A 289 28.52 -31.29 45.18
N TYR A 290 27.57 -30.77 45.95
CA TYR A 290 26.18 -31.24 45.88
C TYR A 290 25.61 -31.08 44.46
N GLY A 291 24.99 -32.14 43.93
CA GLY A 291 24.38 -32.12 42.61
C GLY A 291 25.36 -32.21 41.43
N ALA A 292 26.68 -32.31 41.69
CA ALA A 292 27.66 -32.64 40.67
C ALA A 292 27.77 -34.18 40.56
N PRO A 293 27.37 -34.79 39.44
CA PRO A 293 27.43 -36.24 39.28
C PRO A 293 28.83 -36.71 38.93
N ASP A 294 29.13 -37.99 39.15
CA ASP A 294 30.36 -38.59 38.63
C ASP A 294 30.37 -38.52 37.10
N TRP A 295 29.22 -38.82 36.50
CA TRP A 295 28.97 -38.63 35.09
C TRP A 295 27.47 -38.46 34.83
N ARG A 296 27.15 -37.79 33.73
CA ARG A 296 25.79 -37.68 33.20
C ARG A 296 25.82 -37.86 31.69
N VAL A 297 24.76 -38.46 31.16
CA VAL A 297 24.48 -38.52 29.72
C VAL A 297 23.16 -37.83 29.45
N PHE A 298 23.07 -37.13 28.33
CA PHE A 298 21.86 -36.40 27.96
C PHE A 298 21.60 -36.44 26.47
N ALA A 299 20.33 -36.32 26.11
CA ALA A 299 19.86 -36.17 24.75
C ALA A 299 18.76 -35.11 24.68
N MET A 300 18.66 -34.44 23.54
CA MET A 300 17.65 -33.41 23.29
C MET A 300 17.04 -33.50 21.89
N LEU A 301 15.76 -33.14 21.82
CA LEU A 301 15.06 -32.77 20.59
C LEU A 301 14.57 -31.34 20.76
N GLY A 302 15.07 -30.43 19.93
CA GLY A 302 14.64 -29.05 19.84
C GLY A 302 13.89 -28.77 18.54
N TYR A 303 13.11 -27.71 18.54
CA TYR A 303 12.59 -27.07 17.35
C TYR A 303 12.63 -25.56 17.56
N THR A 304 13.12 -24.84 16.56
CA THR A 304 13.05 -23.40 16.45
C THR A 304 12.45 -23.11 15.08
N MET A 305 11.33 -22.38 15.05
CA MET A 305 10.69 -21.98 13.79
C MET A 305 11.72 -21.33 12.86
N PRO A 306 11.90 -21.75 11.59
CA PRO A 306 12.87 -21.14 10.68
C PRO A 306 12.63 -19.63 10.52
N ALA A 307 13.69 -18.86 10.26
CA ALA A 307 13.54 -17.45 9.91
C ALA A 307 12.99 -17.33 8.48
N ASP A 308 12.01 -16.46 8.26
CA ASP A 308 11.61 -16.09 6.90
C ASP A 308 12.78 -15.35 6.26
N LYS A 309 13.35 -15.93 5.19
CA LYS A 309 14.32 -15.24 4.34
C LYS A 309 13.56 -14.15 3.57
N ARG A 310 13.40 -12.97 4.16
CA ARG A 310 13.00 -11.79 3.37
C ARG A 310 14.12 -11.53 2.37
N ALA A 311 13.75 -11.35 1.11
CA ALA A 311 14.69 -10.93 0.09
C ALA A 311 15.27 -9.56 0.47
N PRO A 312 16.52 -9.25 0.07
CA PRO A 312 17.06 -7.90 0.17
C PRO A 312 16.12 -6.87 -0.46
N ASP A 313 16.05 -5.71 0.17
CA ASP A 313 15.20 -4.56 -0.16
C ASP A 313 16.01 -3.34 0.34
N ALA A 314 16.72 -2.69 -0.58
CA ALA A 314 17.86 -1.81 -0.29
C ALA A 314 17.45 -0.36 0.01
N ASP A 315 16.36 0.14 -0.57
CA ASP A 315 15.75 1.43 -0.25
C ASP A 315 14.55 1.33 0.69
N GLY A 316 13.99 0.13 0.89
CA GLY A 316 12.99 -0.15 1.91
C GLY A 316 11.58 0.22 1.50
N ASP A 317 11.28 0.26 0.20
CA ASP A 317 9.96 0.55 -0.33
C ASP A 317 9.00 -0.67 -0.26
N GLY A 318 9.53 -1.85 0.05
CA GLY A 318 8.77 -3.09 0.20
C GLY A 318 8.76 -3.97 -1.05
N ILE A 319 9.46 -3.59 -2.10
CA ILE A 319 9.74 -4.37 -3.29
C ILE A 319 11.15 -4.98 -3.15
N PRO A 320 11.30 -6.31 -3.27
CA PRO A 320 12.62 -6.92 -3.25
C PRO A 320 13.54 -6.41 -4.35
N ASP A 321 14.84 -6.24 -4.07
CA ASP A 321 15.88 -5.78 -5.03
C ASP A 321 15.89 -6.57 -6.37
N GLU A 322 15.38 -7.80 -6.38
CA GLU A 322 15.30 -8.66 -7.57
C GLU A 322 14.08 -8.39 -8.46
N LEU A 323 13.06 -7.73 -7.91
CA LEU A 323 11.82 -7.32 -8.56
C LEU A 323 11.77 -5.80 -8.83
N ASP A 324 12.63 -5.06 -8.13
CA ASP A 324 12.77 -3.61 -8.18
C ASP A 324 13.64 -3.16 -9.38
N GLN A 325 13.13 -2.22 -10.17
CA GLN A 325 13.82 -1.60 -11.30
C GLN A 325 14.77 -0.48 -10.88
N CYS A 326 14.53 0.16 -9.73
CA CYS A 326 15.36 1.19 -9.12
C CYS A 326 15.76 0.84 -7.67
N PRO A 327 16.61 -0.20 -7.43
CA PRO A 327 16.88 -0.77 -6.10
C PRO A 327 17.58 0.12 -5.06
N ASN A 328 17.71 1.42 -5.30
CA ASN A 328 18.29 2.37 -4.34
C ASN A 328 17.46 3.66 -4.24
N GLU A 329 16.30 3.70 -4.88
CA GLU A 329 15.42 4.86 -4.98
C GLU A 329 14.01 4.39 -4.67
N ALA A 330 13.54 4.68 -3.46
CA ALA A 330 12.24 4.23 -3.01
C ALA A 330 11.12 4.80 -3.90
N GLU A 331 10.22 3.91 -4.30
CA GLU A 331 8.92 4.19 -4.92
C GLU A 331 8.12 5.29 -4.19
N ASP A 332 7.43 6.15 -4.94
CA ASP A 332 6.52 7.17 -4.44
C ASP A 332 5.04 6.79 -4.65
N ASP A 333 4.56 5.79 -3.88
CA ASP A 333 3.18 5.26 -3.82
C ASP A 333 2.06 6.33 -3.98
N ASP A 334 1.76 6.66 -5.24
CA ASP A 334 0.79 7.69 -5.68
C ASP A 334 -0.32 7.10 -6.56
N GLY A 335 -0.21 5.82 -6.93
CA GLY A 335 -1.15 5.09 -7.76
C GLY A 335 -0.76 4.96 -9.23
N PHE A 336 0.36 5.57 -9.64
CA PHE A 336 0.95 5.44 -10.95
C PHE A 336 2.15 4.50 -10.88
N GLN A 337 2.13 3.46 -11.72
CA GLN A 337 3.24 2.53 -11.90
C GLN A 337 3.93 1.90 -10.65
N ASP A 338 3.34 1.97 -9.44
CA ASP A 338 3.84 1.53 -8.10
C ASP A 338 4.43 0.10 -7.92
N LYS A 339 4.53 -0.69 -8.99
CA LYS A 339 4.97 -2.09 -8.97
C LYS A 339 6.36 -2.29 -9.54
N ASP A 340 6.95 -1.27 -10.15
CA ASP A 340 8.31 -1.39 -10.67
C ASP A 340 9.38 -0.92 -9.69
N GLY A 341 9.03 -0.22 -8.60
CA GLY A 341 9.98 0.19 -7.57
C GLY A 341 10.79 1.40 -8.00
N CYS A 342 10.26 2.22 -8.90
CA CYS A 342 10.92 3.43 -9.37
C CYS A 342 10.03 4.63 -9.06
N PRO A 343 10.59 5.72 -8.51
CA PRO A 343 9.79 6.92 -8.30
C PRO A 343 9.41 7.57 -9.64
N ASP A 344 8.12 7.85 -9.81
CA ASP A 344 7.56 8.52 -10.97
C ASP A 344 7.20 9.97 -10.60
N LEU A 345 8.13 10.90 -10.85
CA LEU A 345 8.01 12.31 -10.41
C LEU A 345 7.27 13.23 -11.40
N ASP A 346 6.86 12.70 -12.55
CA ASP A 346 6.23 13.38 -13.70
C ASP A 346 5.51 12.29 -14.52
N ASN A 347 4.28 11.97 -14.09
CA ASN A 347 3.54 10.79 -14.53
C ASN A 347 3.13 10.84 -16.01
N ASP A 348 2.77 12.01 -16.53
CA ASP A 348 2.36 12.18 -17.92
C ASP A 348 3.48 12.65 -18.87
N GLY A 349 4.61 13.08 -18.31
CA GLY A 349 5.84 13.39 -19.04
C GLY A 349 5.81 14.73 -19.76
N ASP A 350 5.00 15.68 -19.30
CA ASP A 350 4.92 17.02 -19.88
C ASP A 350 6.03 17.97 -19.41
N GLY A 351 6.76 17.58 -18.35
CA GLY A 351 7.89 18.32 -17.78
C GLY A 351 7.57 19.15 -16.53
N ILE A 352 6.34 19.06 -16.02
CA ILE A 352 5.91 19.55 -14.71
C ILE A 352 5.86 18.36 -13.75
N SER A 353 6.36 18.52 -12.53
CA SER A 353 6.32 17.40 -11.56
C SER A 353 4.95 17.26 -10.94
N ASP A 354 4.50 16.05 -10.58
CA ASP A 354 3.14 15.79 -10.06
C ASP A 354 2.76 16.65 -8.84
N ALA A 355 3.76 17.06 -8.05
CA ALA A 355 3.55 17.93 -6.88
C ALA A 355 3.19 19.38 -7.23
N ASP A 356 3.62 19.85 -8.40
CA ASP A 356 3.37 21.17 -8.95
C ASP A 356 2.30 21.12 -10.07
N ASP A 357 1.92 19.94 -10.52
CA ASP A 357 0.93 19.66 -11.56
C ASP A 357 -0.51 19.60 -11.01
N LYS A 358 -1.47 20.25 -11.69
CA LYS A 358 -2.89 20.17 -11.33
C LYS A 358 -3.61 18.98 -11.96
N CYS A 359 -3.09 18.43 -13.05
CA CYS A 359 -3.59 17.28 -13.79
C CYS A 359 -2.47 16.23 -14.02
N PRO A 360 -1.89 15.61 -12.97
CA PRO A 360 -0.69 14.77 -13.08
C PRO A 360 -0.75 13.58 -14.07
N ASP A 361 -1.93 13.20 -14.53
CA ASP A 361 -2.15 12.07 -15.44
C ASP A 361 -2.46 12.49 -16.89
N ASP A 362 -2.62 13.79 -17.15
CA ASP A 362 -3.13 14.34 -18.41
C ASP A 362 -2.15 15.43 -18.90
N ALA A 363 -1.24 15.05 -19.80
CA ALA A 363 -0.19 15.96 -20.28
C ALA A 363 -0.70 17.28 -20.86
N GLU A 364 -0.06 18.37 -20.44
CA GLU A 364 -0.23 19.73 -20.94
C GLU A 364 -0.14 19.85 -22.47
N ASP A 365 -0.96 20.72 -23.07
CA ASP A 365 -1.04 20.93 -24.52
C ASP A 365 -0.44 22.23 -25.03
N ILE A 366 0.68 22.66 -24.46
CA ILE A 366 1.58 23.78 -24.86
C ILE A 366 1.15 24.54 -26.13
N ASP A 367 0.23 25.48 -25.98
CA ASP A 367 -0.28 26.34 -27.05
C ASP A 367 -0.15 27.84 -26.75
N GLY A 368 0.32 28.18 -25.54
CA GLY A 368 0.50 29.55 -25.06
C GLY A 368 -0.64 30.05 -24.18
N PHE A 369 -1.62 29.21 -23.84
CA PHE A 369 -2.70 29.47 -22.89
C PHE A 369 -2.52 28.60 -21.66
N GLU A 370 -2.45 29.22 -20.49
CA GLU A 370 -2.33 28.57 -19.17
C GLU A 370 -1.28 27.43 -18.98
N ASP A 371 -0.32 27.25 -19.91
CA ASP A 371 0.79 26.26 -19.96
C ASP A 371 1.62 26.02 -18.66
N ASP A 372 1.48 26.83 -17.62
CA ASP A 372 2.25 26.75 -16.37
C ASP A 372 1.58 25.84 -15.32
N ASP A 373 0.38 25.30 -15.58
CA ASP A 373 -0.41 24.59 -14.57
C ASP A 373 -0.56 23.07 -14.74
N GLY A 374 -0.04 22.53 -15.85
CA GLY A 374 0.03 21.10 -16.13
C GLY A 374 -1.30 20.49 -16.56
N CYS A 375 -2.27 21.30 -16.95
CA CYS A 375 -3.57 20.82 -17.38
C CYS A 375 -3.83 21.21 -18.84
N PRO A 376 -4.17 20.25 -19.72
CA PRO A 376 -4.49 20.57 -21.09
C PRO A 376 -5.77 21.42 -21.17
N ASP A 377 -5.72 22.46 -21.99
CA ASP A 377 -6.77 23.43 -22.23
C ASP A 377 -7.29 23.34 -23.68
N PRO A 378 -8.07 22.32 -24.03
CA PRO A 378 -8.46 22.07 -25.42
C PRO A 378 -9.55 23.00 -25.98
N ASP A 379 -10.05 23.96 -25.18
CA ASP A 379 -11.06 24.98 -25.51
C ASP A 379 -10.81 26.24 -24.66
N ASN A 380 -9.76 26.98 -25.02
CA ASN A 380 -9.21 28.11 -24.26
C ASN A 380 -10.24 29.20 -23.92
N ASP A 381 -11.18 29.49 -24.81
CA ASP A 381 -12.19 30.54 -24.61
C ASP A 381 -13.56 30.04 -24.11
N GLY A 382 -13.74 28.71 -24.08
CA GLY A 382 -14.91 28.04 -23.52
C GLY A 382 -16.19 28.26 -24.31
N ASP A 383 -16.11 28.51 -25.62
CA ASP A 383 -17.28 28.67 -26.49
C ASP A 383 -17.91 27.32 -26.92
N GLY A 384 -17.21 26.22 -26.63
CA GLY A 384 -17.61 24.85 -26.92
C GLY A 384 -17.08 24.32 -28.27
N ILE A 385 -16.16 25.04 -28.91
CA ILE A 385 -15.41 24.62 -30.10
C ILE A 385 -13.95 24.46 -29.68
N LEU A 386 -13.39 23.27 -29.91
CA LEU A 386 -11.99 23.01 -29.53
C LEU A 386 -11.04 23.90 -30.33
N ASP A 387 -9.90 24.29 -29.74
CA ASP A 387 -8.93 25.21 -30.37
C ASP A 387 -8.44 24.75 -31.74
N VAL A 388 -8.36 23.44 -31.94
CA VAL A 388 -8.00 22.82 -33.23
C VAL A 388 -9.02 23.06 -34.35
N ASP A 389 -10.27 23.31 -33.99
CA ASP A 389 -11.41 23.59 -34.87
C ASP A 389 -11.84 25.07 -34.81
N ASP A 390 -11.25 25.87 -33.91
CA ASP A 390 -11.53 27.29 -33.71
C ASP A 390 -10.63 28.20 -34.57
N GLN A 391 -11.21 29.23 -35.21
CA GLN A 391 -10.43 30.24 -35.95
C GLN A 391 -9.90 31.36 -35.07
N CYS A 392 -10.52 31.57 -33.92
CA CYS A 392 -10.16 32.53 -32.89
C CYS A 392 -10.10 31.85 -31.51
N PRO A 393 -9.18 30.91 -31.27
CA PRO A 393 -9.07 30.11 -30.02
C PRO A 393 -9.19 30.85 -28.68
N ASN A 394 -8.93 32.16 -28.66
CA ASN A 394 -8.86 32.95 -27.43
C ASN A 394 -10.00 33.98 -27.32
N ASP A 395 -10.98 33.97 -28.23
CA ASP A 395 -12.02 34.98 -28.33
C ASP A 395 -13.38 34.31 -28.60
N ALA A 396 -14.13 34.02 -27.52
CA ALA A 396 -15.36 33.24 -27.60
C ALA A 396 -16.32 33.72 -28.71
N GLY A 397 -16.73 32.77 -29.56
CA GLY A 397 -17.57 33.03 -30.72
C GLY A 397 -18.77 32.12 -30.85
N THR A 398 -19.16 31.91 -32.11
CA THR A 398 -20.29 31.03 -32.43
C THR A 398 -19.88 30.02 -33.49
N PRO A 399 -20.49 28.82 -33.50
CA PRO A 399 -20.26 27.85 -34.57
C PRO A 399 -20.56 28.39 -35.97
N GLU A 400 -21.52 29.31 -36.12
CA GLU A 400 -21.83 29.96 -37.39
C GLU A 400 -20.69 30.84 -37.92
N ASN A 401 -19.85 31.36 -37.05
CA ASN A 401 -18.68 32.19 -37.38
C ASN A 401 -17.34 31.47 -37.14
N ASN A 402 -17.36 30.13 -37.02
CA ASN A 402 -16.19 29.28 -36.77
C ASN A 402 -15.40 29.71 -35.51
N GLY A 403 -16.10 29.90 -34.40
CA GLY A 403 -15.47 30.21 -33.12
C GLY A 403 -15.01 31.65 -32.93
N CYS A 404 -15.09 32.46 -33.98
CA CYS A 404 -14.80 33.89 -33.86
C CYS A 404 -16.00 34.72 -33.38
N PRO A 405 -15.77 35.82 -32.64
CA PRO A 405 -16.82 36.76 -32.28
C PRO A 405 -17.43 37.38 -33.55
N ASP A 406 -18.75 37.47 -33.57
CA ASP A 406 -19.49 38.11 -34.65
C ASP A 406 -19.46 39.64 -34.47
N PRO A 407 -18.90 40.42 -35.41
CA PRO A 407 -18.92 41.88 -35.31
C PRO A 407 -20.35 42.42 -35.34
N ASP A 408 -20.62 43.41 -34.49
CA ASP A 408 -21.85 44.19 -34.43
C ASP A 408 -21.44 45.67 -34.38
N ARG A 409 -21.38 46.32 -35.55
CA ARG A 409 -20.79 47.66 -35.71
C ARG A 409 -21.62 48.76 -35.07
N ASP A 410 -22.94 48.60 -34.99
CA ASP A 410 -23.83 49.60 -34.44
C ASP A 410 -24.39 49.25 -33.04
N GLY A 411 -24.14 48.03 -32.56
CA GLY A 411 -24.38 47.59 -31.20
C GLY A 411 -25.86 47.34 -30.91
N ASP A 412 -26.66 46.99 -31.91
CA ASP A 412 -28.09 46.74 -31.76
C ASP A 412 -28.45 45.29 -31.38
N GLY A 413 -27.45 44.41 -31.30
CA GLY A 413 -27.58 43.00 -30.95
C GLY A 413 -27.86 42.07 -32.14
N VAL A 414 -27.83 42.57 -33.37
CA VAL A 414 -27.87 41.78 -34.60
C VAL A 414 -26.49 41.80 -35.26
N PRO A 415 -25.81 40.64 -35.39
CA PRO A 415 -24.52 40.57 -36.07
C PRO A 415 -24.53 41.15 -37.48
N ASP A 416 -23.47 41.87 -37.87
CA ASP A 416 -23.27 42.52 -39.17
C ASP A 416 -23.58 41.61 -40.37
N ARG A 417 -23.31 40.30 -40.23
CA ARG A 417 -23.52 39.31 -41.31
C ARG A 417 -25.00 39.02 -41.61
N ILE A 418 -25.89 39.29 -40.66
CA ILE A 418 -27.35 39.06 -40.78
C ILE A 418 -28.19 40.31 -40.52
N ASP A 419 -27.57 41.39 -40.08
CA ASP A 419 -28.15 42.72 -40.03
C ASP A 419 -28.30 43.28 -41.45
N ASN A 420 -29.47 43.82 -41.80
CA ASN A 420 -29.72 44.48 -43.08
C ASN A 420 -29.22 45.95 -43.13
N CYS A 421 -28.93 46.53 -41.96
CA CYS A 421 -28.52 47.90 -41.71
C CYS A 421 -27.30 47.99 -40.75
N PRO A 422 -26.16 47.33 -41.07
CA PRO A 422 -25.03 47.10 -40.15
C PRO A 422 -24.22 48.34 -39.74
N ASP A 423 -24.75 49.54 -39.93
CA ASP A 423 -24.15 50.81 -39.55
C ASP A 423 -25.19 51.75 -38.88
N ASP A 424 -26.44 51.31 -38.71
CA ASP A 424 -27.59 52.09 -38.26
C ASP A 424 -28.48 51.27 -37.31
N PRO A 425 -28.46 51.53 -35.99
CA PRO A 425 -29.03 50.61 -35.00
C PRO A 425 -30.55 50.47 -35.15
N GLY A 426 -31.02 49.23 -35.04
CA GLY A 426 -32.41 48.83 -35.18
C GLY A 426 -32.88 47.81 -34.14
N THR A 427 -33.75 46.89 -34.56
CA THR A 427 -34.27 45.83 -33.68
C THR A 427 -34.16 44.47 -34.36
N VAL A 428 -34.03 43.41 -33.55
CA VAL A 428 -33.98 42.02 -34.03
C VAL A 428 -35.18 41.65 -34.91
N GLU A 429 -36.39 42.11 -34.56
CA GLU A 429 -37.61 41.84 -35.35
C GLU A 429 -37.56 42.44 -36.76
N ASN A 430 -36.82 43.53 -36.91
CA ASN A 430 -36.61 44.24 -38.15
C ASN A 430 -35.21 43.99 -38.73
N GLN A 431 -34.54 42.89 -38.36
CA GLN A 431 -33.26 42.47 -38.93
C GLN A 431 -32.22 43.61 -38.85
N GLY A 432 -32.10 44.20 -37.67
CA GLY A 432 -31.16 45.27 -37.33
C GLY A 432 -31.49 46.65 -37.90
N CYS A 433 -32.68 46.83 -38.48
CA CYS A 433 -33.11 48.12 -39.01
C CYS A 433 -34.21 48.78 -38.18
N GLN A 434 -34.28 50.12 -38.17
CA GLN A 434 -35.38 50.86 -37.52
C GLN A 434 -36.76 50.63 -38.15
N GLY A 435 -36.79 50.23 -39.43
CA GLY A 435 -38.01 50.02 -40.20
C GLY A 435 -38.23 48.56 -40.57
N LYS A 436 -39.49 48.18 -40.77
CA LYS A 436 -39.87 46.82 -41.20
C LYS A 436 -39.15 46.41 -42.48
N GLN A 437 -38.39 45.31 -42.41
CA GLN A 437 -37.72 44.73 -43.58
C GLN A 437 -38.64 43.74 -44.31
N LEU A 438 -38.37 43.60 -45.59
CA LEU A 438 -39.05 42.67 -46.50
C LEU A 438 -38.08 41.62 -47.05
N VAL A 439 -36.83 41.63 -46.58
CA VAL A 439 -35.78 40.70 -46.96
C VAL A 439 -34.99 40.30 -45.71
N VAL A 440 -34.51 39.07 -45.67
CA VAL A 440 -33.63 38.53 -44.63
C VAL A 440 -32.38 37.96 -45.31
N ILE A 441 -31.21 38.19 -44.73
CA ILE A 441 -29.95 37.59 -45.19
C ILE A 441 -29.90 36.17 -44.65
N GLY A 442 -30.04 35.18 -45.53
CA GLY A 442 -29.96 33.76 -45.18
C GLY A 442 -28.66 33.12 -45.64
N ALA A 443 -28.47 31.85 -45.27
CA ALA A 443 -27.30 31.06 -45.68
C ALA A 443 -27.24 30.87 -47.21
N GLY A 444 -26.49 31.72 -47.89
CA GLY A 444 -26.26 31.66 -49.34
C GLY A 444 -27.38 32.25 -50.22
N GLN A 445 -28.39 32.91 -49.65
CA GLN A 445 -29.46 33.58 -50.41
C GLN A 445 -30.03 34.79 -49.68
N LEU A 446 -30.66 35.71 -50.42
CA LEU A 446 -31.48 36.77 -49.84
C LEU A 446 -32.95 36.34 -49.88
N GLU A 447 -33.54 36.13 -48.72
CA GLU A 447 -34.89 35.62 -48.56
C GLU A 447 -35.90 36.75 -48.55
N ILE A 448 -36.72 36.83 -49.59
CA ILE A 448 -37.79 37.84 -49.67
C ILE A 448 -39.03 37.38 -48.91
N LEU A 449 -39.56 38.23 -48.04
CA LEU A 449 -40.77 37.96 -47.25
C LEU A 449 -42.07 38.20 -48.06
N GLU A 450 -41.95 38.87 -49.21
CA GLU A 450 -43.06 39.14 -50.12
C GLU A 450 -42.77 38.68 -51.56
N LYS A 451 -43.83 38.53 -52.37
CA LYS A 451 -43.72 38.09 -53.76
C LYS A 451 -43.44 39.24 -54.73
N VAL A 452 -42.58 38.99 -55.72
CA VAL A 452 -42.41 39.88 -56.88
C VAL A 452 -43.53 39.66 -57.90
N TYR A 453 -44.29 40.69 -58.19
CA TYR A 453 -45.50 40.65 -59.02
C TYR A 453 -45.27 41.24 -60.42
N PHE A 454 -45.75 40.51 -61.42
CA PHE A 454 -45.74 40.92 -62.83
C PHE A 454 -47.16 40.98 -63.38
N LYS A 455 -47.40 41.81 -64.40
CA LYS A 455 -48.66 41.74 -65.18
C LYS A 455 -48.76 40.35 -65.83
N SER A 456 -49.96 39.76 -65.81
CA SER A 456 -50.22 38.41 -66.31
C SER A 456 -49.64 38.19 -67.73
N GLY A 457 -49.03 37.03 -67.96
CA GLY A 457 -48.39 36.67 -69.23
C GLY A 457 -47.21 37.56 -69.66
N SER A 458 -46.72 38.44 -68.78
CA SER A 458 -45.67 39.41 -69.13
C SER A 458 -44.51 39.43 -68.13
N ALA A 459 -43.44 40.13 -68.51
CA ALA A 459 -42.33 40.50 -67.65
C ALA A 459 -42.39 41.97 -67.20
N LYS A 460 -43.56 42.62 -67.27
CA LYS A 460 -43.77 44.00 -66.79
C LYS A 460 -44.04 43.97 -65.29
N LEU A 461 -43.13 44.56 -64.51
CA LEU A 461 -43.22 44.64 -63.06
C LEU A 461 -44.41 45.50 -62.61
N GLN A 462 -45.09 45.10 -61.54
CA GLN A 462 -46.18 45.88 -60.92
C GLN A 462 -45.63 46.81 -59.83
N LYS A 463 -46.28 47.96 -59.63
CA LYS A 463 -45.86 48.96 -58.63
C LYS A 463 -45.76 48.41 -57.20
N ARG A 464 -46.63 47.46 -56.83
CA ARG A 464 -46.62 46.85 -55.50
C ARG A 464 -45.34 46.09 -55.14
N SER A 465 -44.48 45.76 -56.11
CA SER A 465 -43.21 45.09 -55.85
C SER A 465 -42.03 46.06 -55.75
N TRP A 466 -42.28 47.37 -55.86
CA TRP A 466 -41.23 48.37 -55.79
C TRP A 466 -40.63 48.46 -54.40
N ALA A 467 -41.44 48.51 -53.34
CA ALA A 467 -40.94 48.57 -51.96
C ALA A 467 -40.03 47.39 -51.60
N LEU A 468 -40.44 46.15 -51.93
CA LEU A 468 -39.61 44.96 -51.77
C LEU A 468 -38.28 45.06 -52.52
N LEU A 469 -38.31 45.48 -53.79
CA LEU A 469 -37.10 45.56 -54.60
C LEU A 469 -36.20 46.75 -54.21
N ASP A 470 -36.78 47.82 -53.70
CA ASP A 470 -36.05 48.96 -53.13
C ASP A 470 -35.33 48.50 -51.84
N ASN A 471 -35.98 47.68 -50.99
CA ASN A 471 -35.36 47.10 -49.80
C ASN A 471 -34.27 46.06 -50.14
N VAL A 472 -34.50 45.15 -51.10
CA VAL A 472 -33.44 44.26 -51.62
C VAL A 472 -32.24 45.05 -52.15
N ALA A 473 -32.48 46.19 -52.80
CA ALA A 473 -31.40 47.05 -53.27
C ALA A 473 -30.64 47.72 -52.13
N ALA A 474 -31.34 48.21 -51.10
CA ALA A 474 -30.74 48.81 -49.91
C ALA A 474 -29.79 47.82 -49.20
N VAL A 475 -30.26 46.60 -48.94
CA VAL A 475 -29.43 45.53 -48.35
C VAL A 475 -28.22 45.24 -49.23
N LEU A 476 -28.38 45.11 -50.55
CA LEU A 476 -27.21 44.91 -51.42
C LEU A 476 -26.22 46.06 -51.39
N ILE A 477 -26.65 47.30 -51.15
CA ILE A 477 -25.75 48.45 -51.03
C ILE A 477 -25.01 48.42 -49.68
N ALA A 478 -25.73 48.13 -48.59
CA ALA A 478 -25.17 48.03 -47.24
C ALA A 478 -24.16 46.87 -47.10
N HIS A 479 -24.30 45.82 -47.91
CA HIS A 479 -23.45 44.63 -47.90
C HIS A 479 -22.53 44.51 -49.14
N PRO A 480 -21.46 45.31 -49.27
CA PRO A 480 -20.52 45.26 -50.41
C PRO A 480 -19.70 43.95 -50.49
N GLU A 481 -19.63 43.18 -49.41
CA GLU A 481 -19.06 41.84 -49.31
C GLU A 481 -19.86 40.80 -50.09
N ILE A 482 -21.18 40.97 -50.26
CA ILE A 482 -22.00 40.13 -51.14
C ILE A 482 -21.65 40.43 -52.61
N LYS A 483 -20.61 39.77 -53.12
CA LYS A 483 -20.02 40.12 -54.42
C LYS A 483 -20.95 39.89 -55.60
N LYS A 484 -21.84 38.89 -55.53
CA LYS A 484 -22.67 38.51 -56.68
C LYS A 484 -23.95 37.79 -56.29
N ILE A 485 -25.08 38.27 -56.81
CA ILE A 485 -26.41 37.66 -56.69
C ILE A 485 -26.90 37.17 -58.05
N ARG A 486 -27.36 35.92 -58.08
CA ARG A 486 -28.13 35.33 -59.17
C ARG A 486 -29.62 35.50 -58.88
N VAL A 487 -30.26 36.36 -59.67
CA VAL A 487 -31.71 36.57 -59.67
C VAL A 487 -32.35 35.48 -60.53
N GLU A 488 -33.08 34.57 -59.91
CA GLU A 488 -33.74 33.45 -60.57
C GLU A 488 -35.21 33.76 -60.82
N GLY A 489 -35.69 33.49 -62.04
CA GLY A 489 -37.11 33.53 -62.38
C GLY A 489 -37.66 32.12 -62.54
N HIS A 490 -38.84 31.87 -61.96
CA HIS A 490 -39.54 30.60 -62.05
C HIS A 490 -40.99 30.78 -62.53
N THR A 491 -41.55 29.75 -63.16
CA THR A 491 -42.94 29.71 -63.62
C THR A 491 -43.62 28.43 -63.15
N ASP A 492 -44.95 28.39 -63.26
CA ASP A 492 -45.66 27.11 -63.19
C ASP A 492 -45.56 26.32 -64.50
N ARG A 493 -46.15 25.12 -64.53
CA ARG A 493 -46.14 24.19 -65.68
C ARG A 493 -47.21 24.51 -66.73
N THR A 494 -48.00 25.57 -66.56
CA THR A 494 -49.06 25.94 -67.51
C THR A 494 -48.46 26.59 -68.76
N GLY A 495 -48.85 26.11 -69.94
CA GLY A 495 -48.30 26.57 -71.22
C GLY A 495 -47.06 25.80 -71.68
N SER A 496 -46.40 26.25 -72.75
CA SER A 496 -45.25 25.53 -73.33
C SER A 496 -43.96 25.78 -72.53
N LEU A 497 -43.13 24.73 -72.39
CA LEU A 497 -41.83 24.82 -71.71
C LEU A 497 -40.96 25.93 -72.31
N LYS A 498 -40.85 25.99 -73.65
CA LYS A 498 -40.05 27.00 -74.35
C LYS A 498 -40.49 28.43 -74.00
N TYR A 499 -41.80 28.69 -73.96
CA TYR A 499 -42.34 29.99 -73.58
C TYR A 499 -41.99 30.32 -72.12
N ASN A 500 -42.19 29.38 -71.20
CA ASN A 500 -41.93 29.57 -69.78
C ASN A 500 -40.45 29.79 -69.45
N MET A 501 -39.53 29.14 -70.17
CA MET A 501 -38.08 29.41 -70.07
C MET A 501 -37.74 30.84 -70.50
N ILE A 502 -38.33 31.32 -71.60
CA ILE A 502 -38.11 32.70 -72.08
C ILE A 502 -38.74 33.71 -71.11
N LEU A 503 -39.95 33.44 -70.62
CA LEU A 503 -40.69 34.34 -69.73
C LEU A 503 -39.98 34.51 -68.39
N SER A 504 -39.54 33.42 -67.77
CA SER A 504 -38.77 33.46 -66.51
C SER A 504 -37.46 34.26 -66.67
N LYS A 505 -36.69 34.01 -67.73
CA LYS A 505 -35.46 34.78 -68.01
C LYS A 505 -35.75 36.27 -68.23
N LYS A 506 -36.83 36.60 -68.95
CA LYS A 506 -37.27 38.01 -69.12
C LYS A 506 -37.66 38.65 -67.80
N ARG A 507 -38.34 37.93 -66.89
CA ARG A 507 -38.69 38.42 -65.55
C ARG A 507 -37.47 38.68 -64.69
N ALA A 508 -36.54 37.73 -64.62
CA ALA A 508 -35.27 37.91 -63.92
C ALA A 508 -34.48 39.12 -64.46
N ASN A 509 -34.41 39.29 -65.78
CA ASN A 509 -33.80 40.47 -66.42
C ASN A 509 -34.53 41.78 -66.09
N THR A 510 -35.86 41.77 -65.94
CA THR A 510 -36.61 42.95 -65.49
C THR A 510 -36.24 43.32 -64.07
N VAL A 511 -36.12 42.35 -63.16
CA VAL A 511 -35.71 42.59 -61.77
C VAL A 511 -34.29 43.14 -61.71
N VAL A 512 -33.34 42.53 -62.44
CA VAL A 512 -31.96 43.06 -62.53
C VAL A 512 -31.96 44.50 -63.08
N ARG A 513 -32.74 44.79 -64.12
CA ARG A 513 -32.84 46.17 -64.64
C ARG A 513 -33.40 47.15 -63.62
N TYR A 514 -34.35 46.70 -62.79
CA TYR A 514 -34.89 47.52 -61.71
C TYR A 514 -33.82 47.82 -60.65
N LEU A 515 -33.13 46.79 -60.17
CA LEU A 515 -32.07 46.91 -59.15
C LEU A 515 -30.92 47.80 -59.64
N VAL A 516 -30.54 47.72 -60.92
CA VAL A 516 -29.49 48.58 -61.48
C VAL A 516 -29.95 50.02 -61.68
N GLY A 517 -31.11 50.20 -62.31
CA GLY A 517 -31.56 51.53 -62.73
C GLY A 517 -32.11 52.37 -61.59
N ARG A 518 -32.94 51.78 -60.74
CA ARG A 518 -33.60 52.47 -59.63
C ARG A 518 -32.99 52.13 -58.29
N GLY A 519 -32.66 50.85 -58.07
CA GLY A 519 -32.00 50.40 -56.84
C GLY A 519 -30.52 50.76 -56.76
N GLN A 520 -29.92 51.33 -57.82
CA GLN A 520 -28.51 51.75 -57.86
C GLN A 520 -27.48 50.64 -57.55
N VAL A 521 -27.88 49.36 -57.63
CA VAL A 521 -26.99 48.22 -57.42
C VAL A 521 -26.10 48.06 -58.66
N SER A 522 -24.80 47.90 -58.46
CA SER A 522 -23.85 47.69 -59.57
C SER A 522 -24.24 46.48 -60.44
N ARG A 523 -24.31 46.69 -61.77
CA ARG A 523 -24.70 45.64 -62.72
C ARG A 523 -23.81 44.40 -62.66
N SER A 524 -22.53 44.56 -62.30
CA SER A 524 -21.57 43.45 -62.19
C SER A 524 -21.90 42.47 -61.06
N ARG A 525 -22.59 42.95 -60.01
CA ARG A 525 -23.03 42.14 -58.86
C ARG A 525 -24.28 41.32 -59.16
N LEU A 526 -24.90 41.43 -60.33
CA LEU A 526 -26.19 40.81 -60.62
C LEU A 526 -26.12 39.86 -61.83
N VAL A 527 -26.75 38.69 -61.74
CA VAL A 527 -26.92 37.76 -62.85
C VAL A 527 -28.37 37.34 -62.93
N ALA A 528 -29.04 37.59 -64.05
CA ALA A 528 -30.40 37.08 -64.26
C ALA A 528 -30.34 35.65 -64.80
N GLN A 529 -31.12 34.72 -64.26
CA GLN A 529 -31.31 33.36 -64.79
C GLN A 529 -32.78 32.97 -64.80
N GLY A 530 -33.22 32.24 -65.83
CA GLY A 530 -34.60 31.77 -65.94
C GLY A 530 -34.63 30.25 -65.94
N PHE A 531 -35.41 29.66 -65.03
CA PHE A 531 -35.54 28.21 -64.90
C PHE A 531 -36.89 27.68 -65.40
N GLY A 532 -37.81 28.57 -65.78
CA GLY A 532 -39.16 28.19 -66.18
C GLY A 532 -39.81 27.31 -65.09
N PRO A 533 -40.42 26.17 -65.45
CA PRO A 533 -41.00 25.25 -64.49
C PRO A 533 -40.04 24.15 -63.99
N LYS A 534 -38.73 24.23 -64.29
CA LYS A 534 -37.78 23.14 -64.02
C LYS A 534 -37.42 22.97 -62.54
N ARG A 535 -37.65 23.98 -61.71
CA ARG A 535 -37.37 24.00 -60.26
C ARG A 535 -38.64 24.41 -59.48
N PRO A 536 -39.69 23.56 -59.47
CA PRO A 536 -40.92 23.87 -58.74
C PRO A 536 -40.66 23.77 -57.23
N LEU A 537 -41.26 24.69 -56.45
CA LEU A 537 -41.42 24.53 -55.00
C LEU A 537 -42.46 23.47 -54.69
N VAL A 538 -43.54 23.43 -55.48
CA VAL A 538 -44.63 22.46 -55.36
C VAL A 538 -44.69 21.64 -56.66
N PRO A 539 -44.07 20.44 -56.71
CA PRO A 539 -43.93 19.65 -57.94
C PRO A 539 -45.25 19.32 -58.64
N ASP A 540 -46.30 19.01 -57.87
CA ASP A 540 -47.62 18.55 -58.35
C ASP A 540 -48.73 19.60 -58.16
N ALA A 541 -48.37 20.88 -58.26
CA ALA A 541 -49.30 22.00 -58.07
C ALA A 541 -50.56 21.93 -58.97
N THR A 542 -51.72 21.64 -58.37
CA THR A 542 -53.00 21.53 -59.08
C THR A 542 -53.86 22.78 -58.91
N SER A 543 -53.84 23.39 -57.72
CA SER A 543 -54.61 24.58 -57.40
C SER A 543 -53.97 25.86 -57.96
N LYS A 544 -54.74 26.95 -57.99
CA LYS A 544 -54.26 28.25 -58.48
C LYS A 544 -53.20 28.84 -57.54
N GLU A 545 -53.34 28.56 -56.25
CA GLU A 545 -52.52 29.00 -55.13
C GLU A 545 -51.16 28.29 -55.16
N GLU A 546 -51.12 26.96 -55.30
CA GLU A 546 -49.88 26.18 -55.44
C GLU A 546 -49.10 26.59 -56.69
N ARG A 547 -49.80 26.78 -57.83
CA ARG A 547 -49.16 27.31 -59.05
C ARG A 547 -48.61 28.73 -58.82
N ALA A 548 -49.25 29.53 -57.97
CA ALA A 548 -48.77 30.86 -57.58
C ALA A 548 -47.54 30.83 -56.68
N MET A 549 -47.26 29.72 -55.99
CA MET A 549 -46.01 29.52 -55.27
C MET A 549 -44.86 29.25 -56.25
N ASN A 550 -45.08 28.40 -57.26
CA ASN A 550 -44.07 28.12 -58.28
C ASN A 550 -43.68 29.36 -59.13
N ARG A 551 -44.64 30.26 -59.38
CA ARG A 551 -44.40 31.55 -60.07
C ARG A 551 -43.74 32.57 -59.13
N ARG A 552 -42.41 32.55 -59.04
CA ARG A 552 -41.65 33.38 -58.10
C ARG A 552 -40.35 33.91 -58.69
N VAL A 553 -39.71 34.79 -57.91
CA VAL A 553 -38.34 35.26 -58.11
C VAL A 553 -37.55 34.93 -56.85
N GLU A 554 -36.32 34.48 -57.00
CA GLU A 554 -35.41 34.19 -55.89
C GLU A 554 -34.08 34.91 -56.10
N PHE A 555 -33.33 35.11 -55.02
CA PHE A 555 -32.05 35.81 -55.02
C PHE A 555 -31.00 34.94 -54.36
N HIS A 556 -30.19 34.25 -55.16
CA HIS A 556 -29.16 33.33 -54.67
C HIS A 556 -27.79 34.02 -54.67
N MET A 557 -27.03 33.92 -53.59
CA MET A 557 -25.64 34.37 -53.57
C MET A 557 -24.77 33.41 -54.39
N VAL A 558 -23.90 33.95 -55.23
CA VAL A 558 -22.99 33.14 -56.05
C VAL A 558 -21.63 33.10 -55.35
N SER A 559 -21.39 32.05 -54.57
CA SER A 559 -20.04 31.75 -54.05
C SER A 559 -19.13 31.29 -55.20
N LYS A 560 -17.81 31.48 -55.06
CA LYS A 560 -16.80 31.12 -56.10
C LYS A 560 -16.71 29.61 -56.39
N LYS A 561 -17.42 28.73 -55.67
CA LYS A 561 -17.45 27.28 -55.90
C LYS A 561 -18.80 26.83 -56.48
N GLU A 562 -18.98 26.93 -57.80
CA GLU A 562 -19.79 25.93 -58.51
C GLU A 562 -18.80 25.08 -59.31
N PRO A 563 -18.66 23.76 -59.02
CA PRO A 563 -17.94 22.89 -59.93
C PRO A 563 -18.68 22.91 -61.26
N LYS A 564 -17.94 23.11 -62.35
CA LYS A 564 -18.47 22.87 -63.68
C LYS A 564 -18.94 21.41 -63.74
N LYS A 565 -20.25 21.22 -63.81
CA LYS A 565 -20.85 19.93 -64.16
C LYS A 565 -20.43 19.49 -65.56
#